data_AF-A0A1S8BFD3-F1
#
_entry.id   AF-A0A1S8BFD3-F1
#
_cell.length_a   1.000
_cell.length_b   1.000
_cell.length_c   1.000
_cell.angle_alpha   90.00
_cell.angle_beta   90.00
_cell.angle_gamma   90.00
#
_symmetry.space_group_name_H-M   'P 1'
#
loop_
_entity.id
_entity.type
_entity.pdbx_description
1 polymer ?
#
loop_
_entity_poly.entity_id
_entity_poly.type
_entity_poly.pdbx_seq_one_letter_code
_entity_poly.pdbx_strand_id
1 'polypeptide(L)'
;RNRYLNVDPFAANRVQLKVPEGHDDYINASPIVVRSSKTGTAKNYIATQGPKDNTHHHMWRMIWHECASPAVIVMLTQPYEAGREKCYQYYPDSMESPQMVVNEHDEFGDEVILEINLLSVHEDERSRSTVRELEIKDRASGETKKVWHFLWPVWPDFGVPEGPYKHLLANLIPVSEEKNADETNPRIVHCSAGVGRSGTFIALDHLLTELDAGALDEIPDGKDPVEETVETLRAQRMMMVQQDSQFALIYETLREKWVDRWRERQGLPPIKRAATDSGRGSSEEAPGADTKRSGDTAEVDERDTKVARFTSDPELEAELRQNAERDAKLARFASELEAELRHNAAG
;
A
#
# COMPACT_ATOMS: atom_id res chain seq x y z
N ARG A 1 17.64 -0.94 12.87
CA ARG A 1 16.91 -0.27 11.77
C ARG A 1 15.56 -0.94 11.43
N ASN A 2 15.28 -2.18 11.90
CA ASN A 2 14.01 -2.88 11.63
C ASN A 2 12.84 -2.34 12.47
N ARG A 3 11.64 -2.29 11.88
CA ARG A 3 10.39 -1.96 12.56
C ARG A 3 9.89 -3.14 13.40
N TYR A 4 10.06 -4.36 12.90
CA TYR A 4 9.70 -5.59 13.58
C TYR A 4 10.92 -6.51 13.67
N LEU A 5 11.21 -7.03 14.87
CA LEU A 5 12.39 -7.87 15.12
C LEU A 5 12.36 -9.22 14.41
N ASN A 6 11.17 -9.67 14.02
CA ASN A 6 10.94 -10.95 13.36
C ASN A 6 10.72 -10.81 11.84
N VAL A 7 10.93 -9.62 11.26
CA VAL A 7 10.76 -9.36 9.83
C VAL A 7 12.04 -8.73 9.30
N ASP A 8 12.92 -9.55 8.76
CA ASP A 8 14.20 -9.14 8.18
C ASP A 8 14.23 -9.42 6.67
N PRO A 9 14.96 -8.65 5.85
CA PRO A 9 15.24 -9.06 4.49
C PRO A 9 16.24 -10.23 4.53
N PHE A 10 16.19 -11.14 3.55
CA PHE A 10 17.23 -12.14 3.42
C PHE A 10 18.57 -11.47 3.13
N ALA A 11 19.63 -11.83 3.85
CA ALA A 11 20.95 -11.21 3.68
C ALA A 11 21.46 -11.30 2.23
N ALA A 12 21.15 -12.39 1.53
CA ALA A 12 21.51 -12.62 0.14
C ALA A 12 20.62 -11.87 -0.89
N ASN A 13 19.48 -11.33 -0.47
CA ASN A 13 18.50 -10.65 -1.32
C ASN A 13 17.92 -9.40 -0.65
N ARG A 14 18.79 -8.60 -0.01
CA ARG A 14 18.42 -7.28 0.51
C ARG A 14 18.86 -6.20 -0.45
N VAL A 15 18.14 -5.08 -0.47
CA VAL A 15 18.66 -3.86 -1.09
C VAL A 15 19.87 -3.39 -0.29
N GLN A 16 20.91 -2.99 -1.01
CA GLN A 16 22.14 -2.41 -0.46
C GLN A 16 22.10 -0.92 -0.81
N LEU A 17 22.04 -0.05 0.20
CA LEU A 17 22.09 1.38 -0.05
C LEU A 17 23.45 1.72 -0.68
N LYS A 18 23.44 2.46 -1.79
CA LYS A 18 24.68 3.05 -2.32
C LYS A 18 25.15 4.06 -1.29
N VAL A 19 26.23 3.78 -0.55
CA VAL A 19 26.82 4.62 0.50
C VAL A 19 28.34 4.58 0.38
N PRO A 20 29.09 5.53 0.98
CA PRO A 20 30.55 5.47 0.99
C PRO A 20 31.10 4.25 1.71
N GLU A 21 32.33 3.87 1.37
CA GLU A 21 33.03 2.75 2.00
C GLU A 21 33.13 2.94 3.52
N GLY A 22 32.86 1.87 4.28
CA GLY A 22 32.89 1.89 5.75
C GLY A 22 31.57 2.27 6.42
N HIS A 23 30.56 2.71 5.66
CA HIS A 23 29.21 2.97 6.19
C HIS A 23 28.31 1.73 6.13
N ASP A 24 27.31 1.68 7.01
CA ASP A 24 26.30 0.64 7.03
C ASP A 24 25.25 0.89 5.94
N ASP A 25 25.28 0.06 4.89
CA ASP A 25 24.41 0.07 3.71
C ASP A 25 23.03 -0.57 3.95
N TYR A 26 22.73 -0.97 5.19
CA TYR A 26 21.53 -1.71 5.52
C TYR A 26 20.25 -0.88 5.43
N ILE A 27 19.28 -1.40 4.67
CA ILE A 27 17.85 -1.06 4.73
C ILE A 27 17.02 -2.35 4.76
N ASN A 28 15.90 -2.35 5.47
CA ASN A 28 14.97 -3.49 5.49
C ASN A 28 14.07 -3.49 4.25
N ALA A 29 14.67 -3.83 3.11
CA ALA A 29 14.01 -3.91 1.82
C ALA A 29 14.58 -5.08 1.00
N SER A 30 13.76 -5.67 0.14
CA SER A 30 14.18 -6.72 -0.78
C SER A 30 13.72 -6.39 -2.20
N PRO A 31 14.58 -6.51 -3.22
CA PRO A 31 14.12 -6.55 -4.59
C PRO A 31 13.27 -7.81 -4.79
N ILE A 32 12.17 -7.65 -5.51
CA ILE A 32 11.25 -8.73 -5.87
C ILE A 32 11.10 -8.70 -7.39
N VAL A 33 11.32 -9.85 -8.02
CA VAL A 33 11.14 -10.05 -9.45
C VAL A 33 10.14 -11.19 -9.65
N VAL A 34 9.12 -10.94 -10.46
CA VAL A 34 8.17 -11.96 -10.95
C VAL A 34 8.22 -11.95 -12.46
N ARG A 35 8.16 -13.13 -13.08
CA ARG A 35 8.27 -13.29 -14.53
C ARG A 35 7.02 -13.95 -15.06
N SER A 36 6.44 -13.38 -16.12
CA SER A 36 5.31 -13.99 -16.80
C SER A 36 5.70 -15.37 -17.33
N SER A 37 4.90 -16.40 -17.03
CA SER A 37 5.12 -17.73 -17.58
C SER A 37 4.81 -17.79 -19.08
N LYS A 38 3.97 -16.85 -19.57
CA LYS A 38 3.56 -16.77 -20.97
C LYS A 38 4.48 -15.91 -21.82
N THR A 39 4.83 -14.70 -21.36
CA THR A 39 5.59 -13.74 -22.17
C THR A 39 7.07 -13.67 -21.80
N GLY A 40 7.46 -14.17 -20.61
CA GLY A 40 8.81 -14.03 -20.06
C GLY A 40 9.13 -12.63 -19.52
N THR A 41 8.23 -11.65 -19.69
CA THR A 41 8.37 -10.29 -19.19
C THR A 41 8.53 -10.30 -17.68
N ALA A 42 9.51 -9.56 -17.17
CA ALA A 42 9.74 -9.40 -15.74
C ALA A 42 9.06 -8.12 -15.25
N LYS A 43 8.36 -8.20 -14.12
CA LYS A 43 7.97 -7.03 -13.32
C LYS A 43 8.87 -6.95 -12.09
N ASN A 44 9.41 -5.76 -11.86
CA ASN A 44 10.32 -5.49 -10.74
C ASN A 44 9.60 -4.68 -9.65
N TYR A 45 9.90 -5.01 -8.40
CA TYR A 45 9.43 -4.28 -7.23
C TYR A 45 10.54 -4.20 -6.19
N ILE A 46 10.37 -3.29 -5.24
CA ILE A 46 11.09 -3.34 -3.96
C ILE A 46 10.05 -3.40 -2.85
N ALA A 47 10.04 -4.52 -2.12
CA ALA A 47 9.20 -4.70 -0.94
C ALA A 47 9.97 -4.25 0.30
N THR A 48 9.41 -3.29 1.05
CA THR A 48 10.09 -2.69 2.22
C THR A 48 9.12 -2.48 3.38
N GLN A 49 9.65 -2.34 4.59
CA GLN A 49 8.85 -1.93 5.76
C GLN A 49 8.42 -0.47 5.62
N GLY A 50 7.35 -0.08 6.34
CA GLY A 50 7.07 1.33 6.58
C GLY A 50 8.23 1.95 7.36
N PRO A 51 8.87 3.03 6.86
CA PRO A 51 10.03 3.60 7.52
C PRO A 51 9.71 4.06 8.94
N LYS A 52 10.73 4.12 9.78
CA LYS A 52 10.67 4.71 11.11
C LYS A 52 11.16 6.15 11.04
N ASP A 53 10.89 6.93 12.08
CA ASP A 53 11.44 8.27 12.25
C ASP A 53 12.96 8.29 12.01
N ASN A 54 13.72 7.35 12.59
CA ASN A 54 15.16 7.32 12.41
C ASN A 54 15.67 6.56 11.15
N THR A 55 14.80 6.17 10.22
CA THR A 55 15.20 5.46 8.98
C THR A 55 14.46 5.93 7.73
N HIS A 56 13.72 7.04 7.79
CA HIS A 56 12.93 7.51 6.65
C HIS A 56 13.81 8.05 5.52
N HIS A 57 14.94 8.66 5.86
CA HIS A 57 15.93 9.13 4.89
C HIS A 57 16.62 7.97 4.15
N HIS A 58 16.74 6.79 4.76
CA HIS A 58 17.22 5.59 4.06
C HIS A 58 16.25 5.17 2.95
N MET A 59 14.93 5.30 3.16
CA MET A 59 13.92 5.01 2.14
C MET A 59 14.05 5.96 0.94
N TRP A 60 14.20 7.26 1.19
CA TRP A 60 14.40 8.23 0.11
C TRP A 60 15.72 8.04 -0.63
N ARG A 61 16.81 7.72 0.09
CA ARG A 61 18.09 7.37 -0.51
C ARG A 61 17.98 6.13 -1.41
N MET A 62 17.25 5.10 -0.96
CA MET A 62 16.95 3.92 -1.77
C MET A 62 16.19 4.30 -3.04
N ILE A 63 15.10 5.06 -2.93
CA ILE A 63 14.29 5.51 -4.08
C ILE A 63 15.15 6.30 -5.07
N TRP A 64 15.97 7.23 -4.55
CA TRP A 64 16.87 8.06 -5.35
C TRP A 64 17.82 7.22 -6.20
N HIS A 65 18.37 6.13 -5.66
CA HIS A 65 19.39 5.34 -6.33
C HIS A 65 18.87 4.15 -7.14
N GLU A 66 17.74 3.57 -6.74
CA GLU A 66 17.20 2.34 -7.34
C GLU A 66 16.11 2.60 -8.39
N CYS A 67 15.49 3.79 -8.39
CA CYS A 67 14.39 4.12 -9.30
C CYS A 67 14.80 5.10 -10.41
N ALA A 68 14.27 4.86 -11.61
CA ALA A 68 14.17 5.84 -12.68
C ALA A 68 13.06 6.88 -12.36
N SER A 69 12.98 7.93 -13.18
CA SER A 69 11.98 9.00 -13.07
C SER A 69 10.94 8.88 -14.19
N PRO A 70 9.63 8.84 -13.90
CA PRO A 70 9.01 8.88 -12.57
C PRO A 70 9.17 7.57 -11.77
N ALA A 71 9.45 7.69 -10.47
CA ALA A 71 9.35 6.57 -9.53
C ALA A 71 7.91 6.43 -9.01
N VAL A 72 7.54 5.23 -8.55
CA VAL A 72 6.21 4.97 -7.99
C VAL A 72 6.32 4.29 -6.63
N ILE A 73 5.58 4.81 -5.66
CA ILE A 73 5.44 4.25 -4.32
C ILE A 73 3.98 3.86 -4.10
N VAL A 74 3.75 2.61 -3.66
CA VAL A 74 2.46 2.07 -3.25
C VAL A 74 2.53 1.80 -1.74
N MET A 75 1.86 2.67 -0.98
CA MET A 75 1.73 2.63 0.47
C MET A 75 0.37 2.04 0.87
N LEU A 76 0.39 0.86 1.47
CA LEU A 76 -0.81 0.06 1.80
C LEU A 76 -1.16 0.10 3.30
N THR A 77 -0.79 1.16 4.00
CA THR A 77 -1.05 1.34 5.44
C THR A 77 -1.14 2.83 5.73
N GLN A 78 -1.98 3.22 6.70
CA GLN A 78 -1.93 4.57 7.25
C GLN A 78 -0.71 4.71 8.17
N PRO A 79 -0.21 5.93 8.44
CA PRO A 79 0.83 6.14 9.44
C PRO A 79 0.44 5.58 10.82
N TYR A 80 -0.82 5.72 11.20
CA TYR A 80 -1.41 5.20 12.43
C TYR A 80 -2.68 4.38 12.15
N GLU A 81 -2.80 3.28 12.88
CA GLU A 81 -3.86 2.28 12.76
C GLU A 81 -4.16 1.76 14.17
N ALA A 82 -5.42 1.89 14.63
CA ALA A 82 -5.85 1.56 15.98
C ALA A 82 -4.93 2.12 17.08
N GLY A 83 -4.49 3.37 16.92
CA GLY A 83 -3.61 4.08 17.86
C GLY A 83 -2.16 3.58 17.88
N ARG A 84 -1.74 2.73 16.93
CA ARG A 84 -0.37 2.24 16.80
C ARG A 84 0.27 2.77 15.53
N GLU A 85 1.50 3.27 15.66
CA GLU A 85 2.30 3.68 14.50
C GLU A 85 2.65 2.46 13.63
N LYS A 86 2.26 2.50 12.37
CA LYS A 86 2.58 1.49 11.35
C LYS A 86 3.64 1.97 10.38
N CYS A 87 3.72 3.27 10.15
CA CYS A 87 4.63 3.91 9.24
C CYS A 87 4.89 5.34 9.72
N TYR A 88 6.13 5.79 9.70
CA TYR A 88 6.43 7.19 9.94
C TYR A 88 5.92 8.04 8.78
N GLN A 89 5.54 9.29 9.04
CA GLN A 89 5.08 10.24 8.02
C GLN A 89 6.30 10.77 7.24
N TYR A 90 6.82 9.96 6.30
CA TYR A 90 8.07 10.23 5.58
C TYR A 90 7.92 11.14 4.36
N TYR A 91 6.74 11.73 4.14
CA TYR A 91 6.42 12.56 2.99
C TYR A 91 5.64 13.81 3.43
N PRO A 92 5.74 14.93 2.69
CA PRO A 92 4.87 16.09 2.88
C PRO A 92 3.42 15.71 2.59
N ASP A 93 2.51 16.01 3.52
CA ASP A 93 1.10 15.60 3.46
C ASP A 93 0.14 16.73 3.09
N SER A 94 0.61 17.99 3.13
CA SER A 94 -0.21 19.17 2.92
C SER A 94 0.48 20.20 2.02
N MET A 95 -0.30 20.86 1.16
CA MET A 95 0.18 22.00 0.37
C MET A 95 0.54 23.22 1.23
N GLU A 96 0.15 23.24 2.51
CA GLU A 96 0.56 24.27 3.48
C GLU A 96 1.98 24.05 4.02
N SER A 97 2.47 22.81 3.96
CA SER A 97 3.83 22.43 4.34
C SER A 97 4.37 21.47 3.28
N PRO A 98 4.56 21.95 2.05
CA PRO A 98 4.80 21.09 0.89
C PRO A 98 6.23 20.55 0.84
N GLN A 99 7.12 20.97 1.73
CA GLN A 99 8.53 20.62 1.67
C GLN A 99 8.97 19.88 2.93
N MET A 100 9.77 18.83 2.72
CA MET A 100 10.50 18.12 3.75
C MET A 100 11.95 17.96 3.31
N VAL A 101 12.89 18.16 4.23
CA VAL A 101 14.31 17.86 3.99
C VAL A 101 14.63 16.55 4.71
N VAL A 102 15.33 15.65 4.03
CA VAL A 102 15.71 14.35 4.58
C VAL A 102 17.22 14.19 4.55
N ASN A 103 17.76 13.48 5.54
CA ASN A 103 19.21 13.33 5.77
C ASN A 103 19.94 14.66 6.08
N GLU A 104 19.32 15.60 6.80
CA GLU A 104 19.95 16.90 7.12
C GLU A 104 21.29 16.81 7.87
N HIS A 105 21.48 15.74 8.65
CA HIS A 105 22.71 15.48 9.39
C HIS A 105 23.79 14.79 8.56
N ASP A 106 23.51 14.49 7.30
CA ASP A 106 24.39 13.76 6.39
C ASP A 106 25.00 12.50 7.05
N GLU A 107 24.16 11.51 7.39
CA GLU A 107 24.60 10.28 8.09
C GLU A 107 25.78 9.59 7.40
N PHE A 108 25.85 9.72 6.07
CA PHE A 108 26.83 9.03 5.24
C PHE A 108 28.04 9.89 4.86
N GLY A 109 28.03 11.19 5.16
CA GLY A 109 29.16 12.09 4.88
C GLY A 109 29.43 12.28 3.39
N ASP A 110 28.41 12.13 2.54
CA ASP A 110 28.53 12.20 1.09
C ASP A 110 27.66 13.29 0.45
N GLU A 111 27.16 14.22 1.27
CA GLU A 111 26.41 15.40 0.87
C GLU A 111 25.09 15.08 0.14
N VAL A 112 24.64 13.81 0.15
CA VAL A 112 23.33 13.42 -0.39
C VAL A 112 22.24 13.82 0.62
N ILE A 113 21.79 15.07 0.50
CA ILE A 113 20.70 15.66 1.27
C ILE A 113 19.57 15.93 0.29
N LEU A 114 18.41 15.31 0.51
CA LEU A 114 17.31 15.35 -0.44
C LEU A 114 16.19 16.29 0.08
N GLU A 115 15.65 17.10 -0.82
CA GLU A 115 14.41 17.84 -0.61
C GLU A 115 13.26 17.09 -1.26
N ILE A 116 12.21 16.82 -0.50
CA ILE A 116 10.98 16.19 -0.97
C ILE A 116 9.91 17.27 -1.05
N ASN A 117 9.48 17.61 -2.26
CA ASN A 117 8.51 18.65 -2.54
C ASN A 117 7.18 18.04 -3.00
N LEU A 118 6.07 18.39 -2.34
CA LEU A 118 4.71 18.09 -2.77
C LEU A 118 4.29 19.06 -3.86
N LEU A 119 4.05 18.52 -5.06
CA LEU A 119 3.61 19.29 -6.22
C LEU A 119 2.08 19.29 -6.35
N SER A 120 1.45 18.15 -6.08
CA SER A 120 -0.01 18.03 -6.07
C SER A 120 -0.48 16.87 -5.19
N VAL A 121 -1.71 16.96 -4.70
CA VAL A 121 -2.41 15.88 -3.99
C VAL A 121 -3.86 15.84 -4.45
N HIS A 122 -4.35 14.65 -4.80
CA HIS A 122 -5.75 14.42 -5.20
C HIS A 122 -6.17 13.00 -4.88
N GLU A 123 -7.47 12.74 -4.93
CA GLU A 123 -8.03 11.40 -4.81
C GLU A 123 -8.22 10.78 -6.20
N ASP A 124 -7.79 9.53 -6.37
CA ASP A 124 -8.14 8.74 -7.56
C ASP A 124 -9.44 7.98 -7.29
N GLU A 125 -10.49 8.28 -8.05
CA GLU A 125 -11.81 7.69 -7.87
C GLU A 125 -11.84 6.19 -8.16
N ARG A 126 -10.97 5.70 -9.07
CA ARG A 126 -10.95 4.30 -9.53
C ARG A 126 -10.48 3.37 -8.42
N SER A 127 -9.45 3.79 -7.70
CA SER A 127 -8.78 3.01 -6.65
C SER A 127 -9.14 3.48 -5.24
N ARG A 128 -9.73 4.67 -5.08
CA ARG A 128 -9.95 5.36 -3.80
C ARG A 128 -8.64 5.56 -3.01
N SER A 129 -7.56 5.87 -3.73
CA SER A 129 -6.27 6.19 -3.15
C SER A 129 -6.02 7.68 -3.16
N THR A 130 -5.34 8.18 -2.13
CA THR A 130 -4.71 9.50 -2.16
C THR A 130 -3.45 9.42 -3.01
N VAL A 131 -3.41 10.20 -4.08
CA VAL A 131 -2.29 10.28 -5.02
C VAL A 131 -1.55 11.59 -4.82
N ARG A 132 -0.27 11.51 -4.50
CA ARG A 132 0.65 12.65 -4.41
C ARG A 132 1.62 12.64 -5.57
N GLU A 133 1.75 13.78 -6.23
CA GLU A 133 2.89 14.05 -7.10
C GLU A 133 3.98 14.72 -6.25
N LEU A 134 5.12 14.07 -6.13
CA LEU A 134 6.27 14.54 -5.39
C LEU A 134 7.45 14.77 -6.33
N GLU A 135 8.36 15.65 -5.93
CA GLU A 135 9.69 15.81 -6.50
C GLU A 135 10.73 15.51 -5.42
N ILE A 136 11.69 14.63 -5.73
CA ILE A 136 12.94 14.51 -4.98
C ILE A 136 13.95 15.42 -5.67
N LYS A 137 14.62 16.28 -4.92
CA LYS A 137 15.74 17.10 -5.39
C LYS A 137 16.97 16.87 -4.53
N ASP A 138 18.08 16.49 -5.14
CA ASP A 138 19.36 16.46 -4.44
C ASP A 138 19.92 17.89 -4.31
N ARG A 139 20.25 18.30 -3.08
CA ARG A 139 20.75 19.65 -2.79
C ARG A 139 22.13 19.90 -3.39
N ALA A 140 22.99 18.88 -3.41
CA ALA A 140 24.36 19.02 -3.87
C ALA A 140 24.42 19.13 -5.41
N SER A 141 23.81 18.19 -6.13
CA SER A 141 23.82 18.18 -7.59
C SER A 141 22.76 19.08 -8.24
N GLY A 142 21.65 19.34 -7.56
CA GLY A 142 20.47 19.97 -8.13
C GLY A 142 19.64 19.07 -9.04
N GLU A 143 20.00 17.79 -9.19
CA GLU A 143 19.22 16.82 -9.96
C GLU A 143 17.85 16.60 -9.32
N THR A 144 16.81 16.38 -10.14
CA THR A 144 15.46 16.09 -9.66
C THR A 144 14.88 14.80 -10.24
N LYS A 145 14.02 14.14 -9.46
CA LYS A 145 13.23 12.97 -9.87
C LYS A 145 11.78 13.16 -9.47
N LYS A 146 10.87 12.84 -10.39
CA LYS A 146 9.43 12.80 -10.10
C LYS A 146 9.09 11.50 -9.37
N VAL A 147 8.18 11.57 -8.41
CA VAL A 147 7.65 10.41 -7.69
C VAL A 147 6.14 10.49 -7.60
N TRP A 148 5.45 9.43 -7.98
CA TRP A 148 4.04 9.24 -7.70
C TRP A 148 3.88 8.40 -6.44
N HIS A 149 3.28 8.97 -5.40
CA HIS A 149 3.02 8.28 -4.14
C HIS A 149 1.53 8.00 -4.00
N PHE A 150 1.19 6.71 -3.92
CA PHE A 150 -0.16 6.21 -3.73
C PHE A 150 -0.32 5.75 -2.29
N LEU A 151 -1.15 6.43 -1.51
CA LEU A 151 -1.62 5.93 -0.23
C LEU A 151 -2.98 5.28 -0.44
N TRP A 152 -3.08 3.98 -0.17
CA TRP A 152 -4.34 3.26 -0.23
C TRP A 152 -4.90 3.06 1.19
N PRO A 153 -5.88 3.90 1.60
CA PRO A 153 -6.34 3.99 2.99
C PRO A 153 -7.30 2.86 3.39
N VAL A 154 -7.81 2.10 2.41
CA VAL A 154 -8.99 1.23 2.56
C VAL A 154 -8.66 -0.13 3.19
N TRP A 155 -7.39 -0.45 3.42
CA TRP A 155 -7.02 -1.73 4.03
C TRP A 155 -7.19 -1.70 5.56
N PRO A 156 -8.08 -2.51 6.15
CA PRO A 156 -8.28 -2.54 7.60
C PRO A 156 -7.06 -3.08 8.37
N ASP A 157 -6.94 -2.68 9.63
CA ASP A 157 -5.86 -3.07 10.55
C ASP A 157 -5.79 -4.59 10.75
N PHE A 158 -6.95 -5.24 10.76
CA PHE A 158 -7.12 -6.68 10.85
C PHE A 158 -7.94 -7.19 9.66
N GLY A 159 -7.54 -8.33 9.10
CA GLY A 159 -8.23 -8.95 7.98
C GLY A 159 -7.94 -8.30 6.61
N VAL A 160 -8.97 -8.29 5.77
CA VAL A 160 -8.92 -7.82 4.38
C VAL A 160 -10.11 -6.91 4.10
N PRO A 161 -10.05 -6.02 3.09
CA PRO A 161 -11.20 -5.23 2.68
C PRO A 161 -12.39 -6.12 2.33
N GLU A 162 -13.57 -5.80 2.87
CA GLU A 162 -14.81 -6.54 2.63
C GLU A 162 -15.79 -5.76 1.74
N GLY A 163 -16.89 -6.42 1.38
CA GLY A 163 -18.04 -5.76 0.74
C GLY A 163 -17.67 -5.11 -0.61
N PRO A 164 -18.05 -3.84 -0.84
CA PRO A 164 -17.79 -3.16 -2.11
C PRO A 164 -16.30 -2.78 -2.28
N TYR A 165 -15.52 -2.79 -1.19
CA TYR A 165 -14.12 -2.35 -1.18
C TYR A 165 -13.13 -3.45 -1.55
N LYS A 166 -13.54 -4.73 -1.52
CA LYS A 166 -12.66 -5.87 -1.82
C LYS A 166 -11.98 -5.81 -3.19
N HIS A 167 -12.62 -5.17 -4.17
CA HIS A 167 -12.10 -5.06 -5.54
C HIS A 167 -11.16 -3.88 -5.76
N LEU A 168 -11.12 -2.92 -4.82
CA LEU A 168 -10.40 -1.66 -5.03
C LEU A 168 -8.87 -1.85 -5.05
N LEU A 169 -8.36 -2.89 -4.39
CA LEU A 169 -6.94 -3.25 -4.48
C LEU A 169 -6.54 -3.59 -5.92
N ALA A 170 -7.42 -4.28 -6.65
CA ALA A 170 -7.19 -4.62 -8.05
C ALA A 170 -7.25 -3.40 -8.97
N ASN A 171 -7.96 -2.35 -8.57
CA ASN A 171 -8.01 -1.09 -9.32
C ASN A 171 -6.77 -0.22 -9.08
N LEU A 172 -6.12 -0.32 -7.91
CA LEU A 172 -4.88 0.38 -7.62
C LEU A 172 -3.72 -0.06 -8.53
N ILE A 173 -3.70 -1.34 -8.92
CA ILE A 173 -2.65 -1.94 -9.75
C ILE A 173 -2.46 -1.17 -11.06
N PRO A 174 -3.45 -1.07 -11.97
CA PRO A 174 -3.28 -0.38 -13.24
C PRO A 174 -2.98 1.12 -13.06
N VAL A 175 -3.60 1.78 -12.07
CA VAL A 175 -3.35 3.22 -11.84
C VAL A 175 -1.90 3.47 -11.39
N SER A 176 -1.34 2.60 -10.56
CA SER A 176 0.08 2.68 -10.17
C SER A 176 1.04 2.34 -11.32
N GLU A 177 0.66 1.41 -12.19
CA GLU A 177 1.46 0.98 -13.35
C GLU A 177 1.50 2.06 -14.43
N GLU A 178 0.37 2.70 -14.73
CA GLU A 178 0.23 3.85 -15.67
C GLU A 178 1.19 5.01 -15.34
N LYS A 179 1.61 5.15 -14.08
CA LYS A 179 2.49 6.22 -13.60
C LYS A 179 3.96 5.85 -13.54
N ASN A 180 4.30 4.57 -13.70
CA ASN A 180 5.67 4.11 -13.61
C ASN A 180 6.45 4.49 -14.87
N ALA A 181 7.76 4.74 -14.74
CA ALA A 181 8.60 5.09 -15.89
C ALA A 181 8.55 4.02 -17.00
N ASP A 182 8.75 2.76 -16.63
CA ASP A 182 8.64 1.59 -17.50
C ASP A 182 8.54 0.30 -16.65
N GLU A 183 8.36 -0.85 -17.30
CA GLU A 183 8.21 -2.17 -16.65
C GLU A 183 9.47 -2.65 -15.91
N THR A 184 10.64 -2.14 -16.27
CA THR A 184 11.92 -2.49 -15.64
C THR A 184 12.19 -1.65 -14.38
N ASN A 185 11.58 -0.46 -14.29
CA ASN A 185 11.67 0.39 -13.11
C ASN A 185 10.92 -0.23 -11.92
N PRO A 186 11.59 -0.50 -10.78
CA PRO A 186 10.93 -1.15 -9.66
C PRO A 186 9.87 -0.24 -9.03
N ARG A 187 8.65 -0.74 -8.88
CA ARG A 187 7.65 -0.09 -8.01
C ARG A 187 7.97 -0.38 -6.55
N ILE A 188 8.01 0.66 -5.73
CA ILE A 188 8.22 0.51 -4.29
C ILE A 188 6.89 0.15 -3.65
N VAL A 189 6.80 -1.00 -2.99
CA VAL A 189 5.56 -1.45 -2.33
C VAL A 189 5.83 -1.65 -0.86
N HIS A 190 5.09 -0.95 -0.01
CA HIS A 190 5.23 -1.11 1.44
C HIS A 190 3.89 -1.06 2.17
N CYS A 191 3.90 -1.60 3.38
CA CYS A 191 2.85 -1.42 4.36
C CYS A 191 3.53 -1.08 5.68
N SER A 192 3.22 -1.80 6.77
CA SER A 192 3.96 -1.69 8.01
C SER A 192 5.20 -2.57 8.04
N ALA A 193 5.04 -3.89 7.96
CA ALA A 193 6.16 -4.84 7.94
C ALA A 193 6.75 -5.09 6.53
N GLY A 194 6.00 -4.73 5.48
CA GLY A 194 6.43 -4.95 4.09
C GLY A 194 6.33 -6.41 3.64
N VAL A 195 5.37 -7.18 4.18
CA VAL A 195 5.22 -8.62 3.86
C VAL A 195 3.77 -9.03 3.56
N GLY A 196 2.80 -8.69 4.42
CA GLY A 196 1.40 -9.10 4.27
C GLY A 196 0.67 -8.39 3.13
N ARG A 197 0.20 -7.16 3.38
CA ARG A 197 -0.50 -6.33 2.38
C ARG A 197 0.36 -6.12 1.12
N SER A 198 1.65 -5.85 1.30
CA SER A 198 2.62 -5.70 0.21
C SER A 198 2.74 -6.95 -0.66
N GLY A 199 2.87 -8.13 -0.04
CA GLY A 199 2.92 -9.39 -0.79
C GLY A 199 1.61 -9.69 -1.51
N THR A 200 0.49 -9.33 -0.91
CA THR A 200 -0.84 -9.52 -1.52
C THR A 200 -1.01 -8.65 -2.77
N PHE A 201 -0.60 -7.38 -2.70
CA PHE A 201 -0.60 -6.49 -3.86
C PHE A 201 0.29 -7.01 -4.99
N ILE A 202 1.54 -7.40 -4.68
CA ILE A 202 2.49 -7.90 -5.68
C ILE A 202 1.99 -9.21 -6.32
N ALA A 203 1.45 -10.13 -5.51
CA ALA A 203 0.89 -11.39 -6.00
C ALA A 203 -0.28 -11.15 -6.95
N LEU A 204 -1.21 -10.26 -6.58
CA LEU A 204 -2.35 -9.92 -7.43
C LEU A 204 -1.94 -9.27 -8.74
N ASP A 205 -1.01 -8.32 -8.71
CA ASP A 205 -0.51 -7.68 -9.93
C ASP A 205 0.12 -8.68 -10.90
N HIS A 206 0.94 -9.59 -10.38
CA HIS A 206 1.49 -10.67 -11.19
C HIS A 206 0.41 -11.58 -11.76
N LEU A 207 -0.50 -12.09 -10.92
CA LEU A 207 -1.52 -13.04 -11.31
C LEU A 207 -2.56 -12.46 -12.27
N LEU A 208 -2.90 -11.18 -12.13
CA LEU A 208 -3.79 -10.48 -13.06
C LEU A 208 -3.10 -10.26 -14.42
N THR A 209 -1.79 -10.00 -14.42
CA THR A 209 -1.01 -9.96 -15.67
C THR A 209 -0.99 -11.33 -16.36
N GLU A 210 -0.78 -12.40 -15.59
CA GLU A 210 -0.84 -13.78 -16.10
C GLU A 210 -2.24 -14.14 -16.62
N LEU A 211 -3.28 -13.69 -15.92
CA LEU A 211 -4.67 -13.83 -16.37
C LEU A 211 -4.86 -13.12 -17.71
N ASP A 212 -4.48 -11.86 -17.85
CA ASP A 212 -4.68 -11.10 -19.08
C ASP A 212 -3.88 -11.67 -20.26
N ALA A 213 -2.68 -12.19 -20.00
CA ALA A 213 -1.85 -12.89 -20.99
C ALA A 213 -2.39 -14.28 -21.39
N GLY A 214 -3.42 -14.80 -20.68
CA GLY A 214 -3.98 -16.13 -20.92
C GLY A 214 -3.12 -17.28 -20.39
N ALA A 215 -2.17 -17.00 -19.49
CA ALA A 215 -1.37 -18.02 -18.84
C ALA A 215 -2.21 -18.94 -17.94
N LEU A 216 -3.31 -18.40 -17.40
CA LEU A 216 -4.22 -19.10 -16.49
C LEU A 216 -5.39 -19.81 -17.20
N ASP A 217 -5.35 -19.93 -18.53
CA ASP A 217 -6.43 -20.56 -19.31
C ASP A 217 -6.35 -22.09 -19.26
N GLU A 218 -5.14 -22.64 -19.14
CA GLU A 218 -4.84 -24.07 -19.16
C GLU A 218 -3.86 -24.41 -18.02
N ILE A 219 -4.35 -24.41 -16.79
CA ILE A 219 -3.55 -24.78 -15.61
C ILE A 219 -3.42 -26.32 -15.59
N PRO A 220 -2.20 -26.89 -15.57
CA PRO A 220 -2.00 -28.33 -15.50
C PRO A 220 -2.58 -28.93 -14.20
N ASP A 221 -3.00 -30.20 -14.26
CA ASP A 221 -3.46 -30.91 -13.07
C ASP A 221 -2.37 -30.91 -11.97
N GLY A 222 -2.79 -30.59 -10.73
CA GLY A 222 -1.89 -30.52 -9.58
C GLY A 222 -1.02 -29.27 -9.51
N LYS A 223 -1.28 -28.26 -10.36
CA LYS A 223 -0.64 -26.94 -10.28
C LYS A 223 -1.57 -25.90 -9.69
N ASP A 224 -1.01 -25.05 -8.83
CA ASP A 224 -1.72 -23.90 -8.26
C ASP A 224 -0.89 -22.63 -8.49
N PRO A 225 -1.25 -21.80 -9.49
CA PRO A 225 -0.52 -20.57 -9.79
C PRO A 225 -0.48 -19.57 -8.63
N VAL A 226 -1.49 -19.57 -7.74
CA VAL A 226 -1.53 -18.66 -6.59
C VAL A 226 -0.53 -19.11 -5.54
N GLU A 227 -0.51 -20.40 -5.20
CA GLU A 227 0.47 -20.99 -4.30
C GLU A 227 1.90 -20.77 -4.82
N GLU A 228 2.16 -21.14 -6.09
CA GLU A 228 3.47 -21.01 -6.72
C GLU A 228 3.96 -19.55 -6.76
N THR A 229 3.05 -18.60 -7.00
CA THR A 229 3.37 -17.17 -6.94
C THR A 229 3.80 -16.78 -5.52
N VAL A 230 3.03 -17.18 -4.50
CA VAL A 230 3.36 -16.84 -3.10
C VAL A 230 4.67 -17.49 -2.66
N GLU A 231 4.95 -18.73 -3.06
CA GLU A 231 6.24 -19.38 -2.83
C GLU A 231 7.40 -18.62 -3.49
N THR A 232 7.21 -18.18 -4.74
CA THR A 232 8.19 -17.36 -5.48
C THR A 232 8.48 -16.04 -4.77
N LEU A 233 7.47 -15.39 -4.21
CA LEU A 233 7.63 -14.18 -3.40
C LEU A 233 8.34 -14.49 -2.08
N ARG A 234 7.97 -15.58 -1.40
CA ARG A 234 8.54 -16.02 -0.11
C ARG A 234 10.00 -16.43 -0.22
N ALA A 235 10.44 -16.90 -1.38
CA ALA A 235 11.85 -17.18 -1.66
C ALA A 235 12.71 -15.91 -1.75
N GLN A 236 12.11 -14.75 -2.03
CA GLN A 236 12.81 -13.48 -2.21
C GLN A 236 12.71 -12.58 -0.97
N ARG A 237 11.60 -12.63 -0.24
CA ARG A 237 11.40 -11.95 1.06
C ARG A 237 10.51 -12.80 1.95
N MET A 238 10.87 -12.92 3.22
CA MET A 238 10.12 -13.77 4.16
C MET A 238 8.66 -13.33 4.34
N MET A 239 7.78 -14.29 4.64
CA MET A 239 6.38 -14.07 5.05
C MET A 239 5.51 -13.28 4.05
N MET A 240 5.91 -13.17 2.78
CA MET A 240 5.09 -12.55 1.75
C MET A 240 3.72 -13.24 1.70
N VAL A 241 2.65 -12.44 1.75
CA VAL A 241 1.27 -12.89 2.03
C VAL A 241 1.22 -13.61 3.38
N GLN A 242 1.00 -12.84 4.44
CA GLN A 242 1.27 -13.28 5.81
C GLN A 242 0.10 -14.05 6.45
N GLN A 243 -1.14 -13.68 6.11
CA GLN A 243 -2.35 -14.21 6.75
C GLN A 243 -3.17 -15.03 5.75
N ASP A 244 -3.90 -16.03 6.26
CA ASP A 244 -4.77 -16.88 5.44
C ASP A 244 -5.86 -16.08 4.73
N SER A 245 -6.39 -15.03 5.38
CA SER A 245 -7.37 -14.12 4.77
C SER A 245 -6.80 -13.34 3.58
N GLN A 246 -5.51 -12.99 3.62
CA GLN A 246 -4.82 -12.35 2.49
C GLN A 246 -4.65 -13.34 1.34
N PHE A 247 -4.30 -14.59 1.64
CA PHE A 247 -4.20 -15.65 0.64
C PHE A 247 -5.57 -15.92 -0.02
N ALA A 248 -6.63 -16.04 0.78
CA ALA A 248 -8.00 -16.20 0.29
C ALA A 248 -8.46 -15.03 -0.59
N LEU A 249 -8.13 -13.78 -0.22
CA LEU A 249 -8.43 -12.59 -1.02
C LEU A 249 -7.84 -12.68 -2.43
N ILE A 250 -6.65 -13.28 -2.58
CA ILE A 250 -6.02 -13.46 -3.90
C ILE A 250 -6.89 -14.37 -4.78
N TYR A 251 -7.30 -15.55 -4.27
CA TYR A 251 -8.18 -16.45 -5.01
C TYR A 251 -9.53 -15.80 -5.33
N GLU A 252 -10.13 -15.11 -4.37
CA GLU A 252 -11.43 -14.47 -4.57
C GLU A 252 -11.37 -13.42 -5.69
N THR A 253 -10.38 -12.54 -5.63
CA THR A 253 -10.17 -11.49 -6.63
C THR A 253 -9.85 -12.10 -8.00
N LEU A 254 -8.95 -13.08 -8.04
CA LEU A 254 -8.54 -13.74 -9.28
C LEU A 254 -9.71 -14.48 -9.94
N ARG A 255 -10.50 -15.23 -9.14
CA ARG A 255 -11.71 -15.92 -9.61
C ARG A 255 -12.71 -14.94 -10.19
N GLU A 256 -12.94 -13.80 -9.53
CA GLU A 256 -13.86 -12.78 -10.01
C GLU A 256 -13.42 -12.18 -11.34
N LYS A 257 -12.13 -11.83 -11.47
CA LYS A 257 -11.57 -11.30 -12.71
C LYS A 257 -11.55 -12.33 -13.83
N TRP A 258 -11.28 -13.59 -13.51
CA TRP A 258 -11.38 -14.69 -14.48
C TRP A 258 -12.80 -14.86 -15.00
N VAL A 259 -13.80 -14.81 -14.12
CA VAL A 259 -15.22 -14.89 -14.52
C VAL A 259 -15.61 -13.71 -15.39
N ASP A 260 -15.17 -12.49 -15.07
CA ASP A 260 -15.45 -11.30 -15.88
C ASP A 260 -14.88 -11.44 -17.30
N ARG A 261 -13.61 -11.83 -17.42
CA ARG A 261 -12.93 -12.08 -18.70
C ARG A 261 -13.58 -13.22 -19.49
N TRP A 262 -13.98 -14.30 -18.82
CA TRP A 262 -14.69 -15.40 -19.46
C TRP A 262 -16.04 -14.95 -20.03
N ARG A 263 -16.82 -14.18 -19.26
CA ARG A 263 -18.13 -13.65 -19.71
C ARG A 263 -17.96 -12.73 -20.91
N GLU A 264 -16.97 -11.85 -20.88
CA GLU A 264 -16.63 -10.96 -22.00
C GLU A 264 -16.33 -11.76 -23.28
N ARG A 265 -15.51 -12.82 -23.18
CA ARG A 265 -15.22 -13.73 -24.31
C ARG A 265 -16.46 -14.46 -24.84
N GLN A 266 -17.48 -14.67 -24.01
CA GLN A 266 -18.77 -15.25 -24.41
C GLN A 266 -19.79 -14.20 -24.90
N GLY A 267 -19.43 -12.91 -24.94
CA GLY A 267 -20.37 -11.82 -25.26
C GLY A 267 -21.47 -11.61 -24.21
N LEU A 268 -21.25 -12.07 -22.98
CA LEU A 268 -22.20 -11.93 -21.87
C LEU A 268 -21.99 -10.60 -21.14
N PRO A 269 -23.06 -9.96 -20.61
CA PRO A 269 -22.92 -8.73 -19.85
C PRO A 269 -22.12 -8.95 -18.55
N PRO A 270 -21.41 -7.92 -18.05
CA PRO A 270 -20.66 -8.00 -16.80
C PRO A 270 -21.59 -8.31 -15.62
N ILE A 271 -21.07 -8.98 -14.60
CA ILE A 271 -21.80 -9.20 -13.37
C ILE A 271 -21.94 -7.84 -12.67
N LYS A 272 -23.19 -7.39 -12.47
CA LYS A 272 -23.46 -6.22 -11.62
C LYS A 272 -23.07 -6.56 -10.18
N ARG A 273 -21.89 -6.10 -9.77
CA ARG A 273 -21.49 -6.06 -8.36
C ARG A 273 -21.98 -4.74 -7.79
N ALA A 274 -22.27 -4.69 -6.49
CA ALA A 274 -22.68 -3.45 -5.85
C ALA A 274 -21.63 -2.37 -6.18
N ALA A 275 -22.06 -1.33 -6.89
CA ALA A 275 -21.22 -0.18 -7.12
C ALA A 275 -20.97 0.47 -5.76
N THR A 276 -19.72 0.82 -5.46
CA THR A 276 -19.49 1.93 -4.52
C THR A 276 -20.21 3.12 -5.13
N ASP A 277 -21.18 3.71 -4.45
CA ASP A 277 -21.97 4.82 -4.98
C ASP A 277 -21.02 5.89 -5.52
N SER A 278 -20.97 6.03 -6.84
CA SER A 278 -20.26 7.09 -7.53
C SER A 278 -21.17 8.30 -7.45
N GLY A 279 -21.05 9.06 -6.36
CA GLY A 279 -21.91 10.17 -5.97
C GLY A 279 -22.32 11.03 -7.16
N ARG A 280 -23.53 10.77 -7.67
CA ARG A 280 -24.17 11.54 -8.72
C ARG A 280 -25.07 12.56 -8.03
N GLY A 281 -24.50 13.68 -7.63
CA GLY A 281 -25.22 14.82 -7.05
C GLY A 281 -25.13 16.05 -7.96
N SER A 282 -25.85 16.05 -9.08
CA SER A 282 -26.06 17.27 -9.86
C SER A 282 -27.25 18.07 -9.31
N SER A 283 -26.97 19.35 -9.02
CA SER A 283 -27.85 20.52 -9.06
C SER A 283 -29.11 20.57 -8.18
N GLU A 284 -29.11 21.50 -7.22
CA GLU A 284 -30.08 22.60 -7.15
C GLU A 284 -29.53 23.74 -6.27
N GLU A 285 -29.49 24.96 -6.83
CA GLU A 285 -29.18 26.21 -6.11
C GLU A 285 -30.36 26.68 -5.25
N ALA A 286 -30.09 27.38 -4.14
CA ALA A 286 -30.47 28.79 -3.86
C ALA A 286 -30.39 29.10 -2.32
N PRO A 287 -30.55 30.37 -1.82
CA PRO A 287 -29.43 31.10 -1.22
C PRO A 287 -29.66 31.65 0.21
N GLY A 288 -28.55 31.97 0.91
CA GLY A 288 -28.42 33.11 1.84
C GLY A 288 -28.83 32.93 3.31
N ALA A 289 -27.90 33.26 4.23
CA ALA A 289 -28.09 34.23 5.32
C ALA A 289 -26.85 34.30 6.25
N ASP A 290 -26.36 35.53 6.45
CA ASP A 290 -25.40 35.95 7.48
C ASP A 290 -25.90 35.70 8.91
N THR A 291 -25.02 35.36 9.85
CA THR A 291 -24.93 36.07 11.15
C THR A 291 -23.66 35.73 11.96
N LYS A 292 -23.03 36.78 12.51
CA LYS A 292 -21.89 36.80 13.45
C LYS A 292 -22.30 36.54 14.91
N ARG A 293 -21.42 35.90 15.70
CA ARG A 293 -20.93 36.29 17.07
C ARG A 293 -20.11 35.15 17.68
N SER A 294 -18.79 35.30 17.93
CA SER A 294 -18.08 35.85 19.11
C SER A 294 -18.01 34.91 20.35
N GLY A 295 -16.80 34.57 20.81
CA GLY A 295 -16.53 34.21 22.21
C GLY A 295 -15.54 33.07 22.49
N ASP A 296 -14.26 33.43 22.60
CA ASP A 296 -13.12 32.91 23.39
C ASP A 296 -12.97 31.45 23.91
N THR A 297 -11.73 30.97 23.67
CA THR A 297 -10.83 30.10 24.47
C THR A 297 -11.08 28.60 24.58
N ALA A 298 -10.29 27.82 23.84
CA ALA A 298 -9.34 26.84 24.38
C ALA A 298 -8.37 26.41 23.25
N GLU A 299 -7.06 26.58 23.46
CA GLU A 299 -6.02 25.99 22.60
C GLU A 299 -6.15 24.46 22.65
N VAL A 300 -6.58 23.87 21.53
CA VAL A 300 -6.47 22.44 21.26
C VAL A 300 -5.71 22.32 19.94
N ASP A 301 -4.66 21.50 19.98
CA ASP A 301 -3.62 21.32 18.95
C ASP A 301 -4.23 21.16 17.53
N GLU A 302 -3.97 22.14 16.64
CA GLU A 302 -4.46 22.16 15.25
C GLU A 302 -3.91 21.00 14.39
N ARG A 303 -3.00 20.18 14.92
CA ARG A 303 -2.47 18.96 14.28
C ARG A 303 -3.47 17.80 14.22
N ASP A 304 -4.48 17.77 15.10
CA ASP A 304 -5.47 16.69 15.15
C ASP A 304 -6.66 16.89 14.17
N THR A 305 -6.88 18.10 13.66
CA THR A 305 -8.12 18.43 12.92
C THR A 305 -8.02 18.29 11.40
N LYS A 306 -6.83 18.14 10.81
CA LYS A 306 -6.68 18.00 9.34
C LYS A 306 -6.51 16.56 8.85
N VAL A 307 -6.03 15.65 9.68
CA VAL A 307 -6.08 14.18 9.43
C VAL A 307 -7.55 13.69 9.38
N ALA A 308 -8.46 14.41 10.06
CA ALA A 308 -9.90 14.15 10.10
C ALA A 308 -10.67 14.39 8.79
N ARG A 309 -10.05 14.98 7.74
CA ARG A 309 -10.77 15.18 6.46
C ARG A 309 -11.04 13.88 5.69
N PHE A 310 -10.37 12.78 6.04
CA PHE A 310 -10.69 11.43 5.55
C PHE A 310 -11.61 10.65 6.50
N THR A 311 -12.04 11.27 7.59
CA THR A 311 -12.97 10.66 8.55
C THR A 311 -14.32 11.39 8.58
N SER A 312 -14.54 12.37 7.69
CA SER A 312 -15.84 13.07 7.63
C SER A 312 -16.84 12.45 6.65
N ASP A 313 -16.65 11.20 6.21
CA ASP A 313 -17.75 10.40 5.69
C ASP A 313 -18.38 9.68 6.89
N PRO A 314 -19.52 10.17 7.42
CA PRO A 314 -20.14 9.59 8.60
C PRO A 314 -20.59 8.15 8.36
N GLU A 315 -20.83 7.76 7.11
CA GLU A 315 -21.20 6.40 6.74
C GLU A 315 -19.98 5.47 6.78
N LEU A 316 -18.85 5.90 6.23
CA LEU A 316 -17.60 5.13 6.31
C LEU A 316 -17.07 5.04 7.75
N GLU A 317 -17.15 6.11 8.55
CA GLU A 317 -16.79 6.05 9.97
C GLU A 317 -17.73 5.11 10.75
N ALA A 318 -19.04 5.16 10.47
CA ALA A 318 -20.01 4.28 11.11
C ALA A 318 -19.78 2.81 10.72
N GLU A 319 -19.48 2.55 9.45
CA GLU A 319 -19.20 1.22 8.93
C GLU A 319 -17.88 0.66 9.48
N LEU A 320 -16.82 1.47 9.54
CA LEU A 320 -15.55 1.11 10.16
C LEU A 320 -15.70 0.84 11.67
N ARG A 321 -16.51 1.63 12.38
CA ARG A 321 -16.83 1.38 13.81
C ARG A 321 -17.62 0.10 14.01
N GLN A 322 -18.64 -0.16 13.19
CA GLN A 322 -19.40 -1.42 13.23
C GLN A 322 -18.51 -2.63 12.92
N ASN A 323 -17.60 -2.51 11.96
CA ASN A 323 -16.64 -3.56 11.64
C ASN A 323 -15.68 -3.81 12.81
N ALA A 324 -15.14 -2.76 13.45
CA ALA A 324 -14.29 -2.90 14.62
C ALA A 324 -15.02 -3.58 15.81
N GLU A 325 -16.30 -3.26 16.04
CA GLU A 325 -17.11 -3.92 17.08
C GLU A 325 -17.39 -5.39 16.76
N ARG A 326 -17.68 -5.70 15.49
CA ARG A 326 -17.87 -7.07 14.99
C ARG A 326 -16.59 -7.89 15.15
N ASP A 327 -15.44 -7.31 14.83
CA ASP A 327 -14.14 -7.96 14.91
C ASP A 327 -13.72 -8.22 16.36
N ALA A 328 -13.99 -7.26 17.27
CA ALA A 328 -13.81 -7.47 18.70
C ALA A 328 -14.69 -8.61 19.25
N LYS A 329 -15.89 -8.80 18.70
CA LYS A 329 -16.80 -9.89 19.07
C LYS A 329 -16.32 -11.25 18.53
N LEU A 330 -15.84 -11.29 17.29
CA LEU A 330 -15.25 -12.50 16.69
C LEU A 330 -13.96 -12.94 17.41
N ALA A 331 -13.10 -11.99 17.77
CA ALA A 331 -11.88 -12.27 18.53
C ALA A 331 -12.18 -12.86 19.93
N ARG A 332 -13.22 -12.36 20.62
CA ARG A 332 -13.68 -12.94 21.90
C ARG A 332 -14.21 -14.35 21.69
N PHE A 333 -15.03 -14.56 20.67
CA PHE A 333 -15.59 -15.88 20.36
C PHE A 333 -14.50 -16.91 20.01
N ALA A 334 -13.48 -16.51 19.23
CA ALA A 334 -12.34 -17.36 18.93
C ALA A 334 -11.53 -17.70 20.19
N SER A 335 -11.31 -16.73 21.08
CA SER A 335 -10.62 -16.94 22.37
C SER A 335 -11.39 -17.89 23.29
N GLU A 336 -12.72 -17.79 23.31
CA GLU A 336 -13.61 -18.69 24.07
C GLU A 336 -13.58 -20.11 23.50
N LEU A 337 -13.64 -20.25 22.18
CA LEU A 337 -13.57 -21.55 21.49
C LEU A 337 -12.20 -22.23 21.71
N GLU A 338 -11.11 -21.46 21.67
CA GLU A 338 -9.77 -21.97 22.00
C GLU A 338 -9.67 -22.42 23.46
N ALA A 339 -10.29 -21.70 24.39
CA ALA A 339 -10.32 -22.08 25.80
C ALA A 339 -11.12 -23.38 26.02
N GLU A 340 -12.26 -23.54 25.36
CA GLU A 340 -13.05 -24.78 25.39
C GLU A 340 -12.30 -25.96 24.77
N LEU A 341 -11.63 -25.76 23.63
CA LEU A 341 -10.83 -26.81 22.98
C LEU A 341 -9.65 -27.24 23.87
N ARG A 342 -8.98 -26.31 24.56
CA ARG A 342 -7.93 -26.64 25.53
C ARG A 342 -8.48 -27.36 26.76
N HIS A 343 -9.68 -27.02 27.22
CA HIS A 343 -10.32 -27.71 28.33
C HIS A 343 -10.70 -29.15 27.97
N ASN A 344 -11.24 -29.36 26.76
CA ASN A 344 -11.62 -30.68 26.25
C ASN A 344 -10.42 -31.56 25.86
N ALA A 345 -9.26 -30.96 25.55
CA ALA A 345 -8.02 -31.70 25.30
C ALA A 345 -7.26 -32.10 26.58
N ALA A 346 -7.65 -31.57 27.75
CA ALA A 346 -7.00 -31.80 29.04
C ALA A 346 -7.76 -32.76 29.97
N GLY A 347 -8.91 -33.29 29.53
CA GLY A 347 -9.66 -34.37 30.17
C GLY A 347 -9.70 -35.60 29.28
#